data_AF-Q3B3Q3-F1
#
_entry.id   AF-Q3B3Q3-F1
#
_cell.length_a   1.000
_cell.length_b   1.000
_cell.length_c   1.000
_cell.angle_alpha   90.00
_cell.angle_beta   90.00
_cell.angle_gamma   90.00
#
_symmetry.space_group_name_H-M   'P 1'
#
loop_
_entity.id
_entity.type
_entity.pdbx_description
1 polymer ?
#
loop_
_entity_poly.entity_id
_entity_poly.type
_entity_poly.pdbx_seq_one_letter_code
_entity_poly.pdbx_strand_id
1 'polypeptide(L)'
;MEIRKISEEGRISIPVAIRNKAGLNTGDTVAVRIEGEHIIISKPEPKEDPYLAIAEASLTEWLEAEDEKAWEGLSGPEDNERRKETSGARPQGERRRPEAEP
;
A
#
# COMPACT_ATOMS: atom_id res chain seq x y z
N MET A 1 7.40 16.19 22.83
CA MET A 1 8.74 16.29 22.23
C MET A 1 9.67 15.47 23.10
N GLU A 2 10.35 14.46 22.54
CA GLU A 2 11.32 13.64 23.28
C GLU A 2 12.68 13.70 22.59
N ILE A 3 13.75 13.89 23.37
CA ILE A 3 15.12 13.96 22.88
C ILE A 3 15.75 12.56 22.98
N ARG A 4 16.44 12.14 21.91
CA ARG A 4 17.17 10.87 21.83
C ARG A 4 18.54 11.12 21.22
N LYS A 5 19.53 10.34 21.66
CA LYS A 5 20.85 10.31 21.05
C LYS A 5 20.82 9.38 19.84
N ILE A 6 21.54 9.76 18.80
CA ILE A 6 21.85 8.89 17.67
C ILE A 6 22.88 7.86 18.16
N SER A 7 22.70 6.58 17.84
CA SER A 7 23.69 5.55 18.15
C SER A 7 24.97 5.73 17.32
N GLU A 8 26.04 5.05 17.69
CA GLU A 8 27.30 5.07 16.91
C GLU A 8 27.10 4.58 15.46
N GLU A 9 26.11 3.71 15.24
CA GLU A 9 25.72 3.19 13.93
C GLU A 9 24.75 4.11 13.16
N GLY A 10 24.43 5.30 13.69
CA GLY A 10 23.50 6.23 13.06
C GLY A 10 22.02 5.90 13.27
N ARG A 11 21.67 4.97 14.17
CA ARG A 11 20.27 4.58 14.42
C ARG A 11 19.61 5.53 15.42
N ILE A 12 18.36 5.89 15.17
CA ILE A 12 17.47 6.60 16.11
C ILE A 12 16.29 5.70 16.44
N SER A 13 16.02 5.51 17.74
CA SER A 13 14.84 4.80 18.18
C SER A 13 13.63 5.74 18.24
N ILE A 14 12.56 5.38 17.52
CA ILE A 14 11.29 6.10 17.58
C ILE A 14 10.51 5.57 18.81
N PRO A 15 10.19 6.42 19.80
CA PRO A 15 9.42 6.03 20.98
C PRO A 15 8.07 5.41 20.63
N VAL A 16 7.63 4.44 21.44
CA VAL A 16 6.37 3.68 21.22
C VAL A 16 5.17 4.61 21.02
N ALA A 17 5.07 5.67 21.83
CA ALA A 17 3.97 6.63 21.74
C ALA A 17 3.92 7.36 20.39
N ILE A 18 5.08 7.65 19.78
CA ILE A 18 5.16 8.28 18.46
C ILE A 18 4.86 7.26 17.37
N ARG A 19 5.40 6.04 17.47
CA ARG A 19 5.10 4.96 16.50
C ARG A 19 3.61 4.67 16.41
N ASN A 20 2.93 4.53 17.55
CA ASN A 20 1.51 4.24 17.60
C ASN A 20 0.67 5.37 16.98
N LYS A 21 1.02 6.63 17.26
CA LYS A 21 0.33 7.79 16.66
C LYS A 21 0.56 7.91 15.16
N ALA A 22 1.76 7.57 14.68
CA ALA A 22 2.09 7.56 13.26
C ALA A 22 1.64 6.26 12.54
N GLY A 23 1.09 5.29 13.28
CA GLY A 23 0.70 3.99 12.75
C GLY A 23 1.87 3.19 12.15
N LEU A 24 3.07 3.33 12.71
CA LEU A 24 4.28 2.63 12.28
C LEU A 24 4.44 1.33 13.07
N ASN A 25 4.57 0.22 12.33
CA ASN A 25 4.77 -1.11 12.89
C ASN A 25 6.17 -1.64 12.59
N THR A 26 6.59 -2.66 13.34
CA THR A 26 7.84 -3.37 13.06
C THR A 26 7.78 -4.00 11.67
N GLY A 27 8.78 -3.70 10.83
CA GLY A 27 8.87 -4.17 9.45
C GLY A 27 8.32 -3.19 8.41
N ASP A 28 7.71 -2.09 8.83
CA ASP A 28 7.26 -1.05 7.90
C ASP A 28 8.46 -0.35 7.25
N THR A 29 8.35 -0.07 5.95
CA THR A 29 9.28 0.81 5.24
C THR A 29 8.86 2.26 5.46
N VAL A 30 9.83 3.14 5.66
CA VAL A 30 9.60 4.58 5.85
C VAL A 30 10.46 5.38 4.88
N ALA A 31 9.90 6.47 4.36
CA ALA A 31 10.64 7.47 3.61
C ALA A 31 11.23 8.50 4.58
N VAL A 32 12.52 8.77 4.44
CA VAL A 32 13.25 9.77 5.23
C VAL A 32 13.76 10.85 4.29
N ARG A 33 13.41 12.11 4.56
CA ARG A 33 13.84 13.26 3.78
C ARG A 33 14.22 14.43 4.68
N ILE A 34 15.02 15.34 4.14
CA ILE A 34 15.41 16.58 4.82
C ILE A 34 14.56 17.71 4.23
N GLU A 35 13.90 18.47 5.09
CA GLU A 35 13.22 19.72 4.75
C GLU A 35 13.77 20.84 5.63
N GLY A 36 14.62 21.70 5.06
CA GLY A 36 15.33 22.74 5.80
C GLY A 36 16.23 22.15 6.88
N GLU A 37 15.93 22.48 8.15
CA GLU A 37 16.65 21.98 9.33
C GLU A 37 15.97 20.75 9.97
N HIS A 38 14.94 20.19 9.34
CA HIS A 38 14.16 19.09 9.88
C HIS A 38 14.33 17.80 9.08
N ILE A 39 14.32 16.67 9.80
CA ILE A 39 14.18 15.34 9.21
C ILE A 39 12.72 14.96 9.28
N ILE A 40 12.12 14.68 8.13
CA ILE A 40 10.75 14.21 8.01
C ILE A 40 10.76 12.70 7.73
N ILE A 41 10.04 11.96 8.57
CA ILE A 41 9.82 10.52 8.43
C ILE A 41 8.35 10.31 8.10
N SER A 42 8.08 9.62 6.99
CA SER A 42 6.73 9.37 6.49
C SER A 42 6.60 7.94 5.98
N LYS A 43 5.37 7.43 5.86
CA LYS A 43 5.14 6.21 5.10
C LYS A 43 5.41 6.52 3.62
N PRO A 44 6.07 5.60 2.88
CA PRO A 44 6.25 5.80 1.46
C PRO A 44 4.87 5.84 0.82
N GLU A 45 4.48 7.00 0.32
CA GLU A 45 3.37 7.07 -0.61
C GLU A 45 3.84 6.44 -1.92
N PRO A 46 3.02 5.60 -2.57
CA PRO A 46 3.31 5.20 -3.93
C PRO A 46 3.38 6.50 -4.73
N LYS A 47 4.58 6.85 -5.21
CA LYS A 47 4.68 7.87 -6.23
C LYS A 47 3.98 7.29 -7.45
N GLU A 48 2.83 7.86 -7.80
CA GLU A 48 2.28 7.67 -9.13
C GLU A 48 3.36 8.13 -10.11
N ASP A 49 3.87 7.19 -10.90
CA ASP A 49 4.78 7.52 -11.98
C ASP A 49 3.96 8.34 -13.00
N PRO A 50 4.33 9.60 -13.28
CA PRO A 50 3.56 10.43 -14.20
C PRO A 50 3.46 9.80 -15.59
N TYR A 51 4.45 9.01 -16.01
CA TYR A 51 4.37 8.25 -17.25
C TYR A 51 3.34 7.13 -17.17
N LEU A 52 3.29 6.40 -16.04
CA LEU A 52 2.30 5.34 -15.82
C LEU A 52 0.88 5.91 -15.77
N ALA A 53 0.69 7.04 -15.08
CA ALA A 53 -0.62 7.70 -15.02
C ALA A 53 -1.11 8.14 -16.42
N ILE A 54 -0.21 8.68 -17.27
CA ILE A 54 -0.55 9.04 -18.65
C ILE A 54 -0.82 7.80 -19.50
N ALA A 55 -0.02 6.74 -19.35
CA ALA A 55 -0.22 5.48 -20.05
C ALA A 55 -1.58 4.87 -19.71
N GLU A 56 -1.94 4.79 -18.42
CA GLU A 56 -3.25 4.34 -17.96
C GLU A 56 -4.39 5.22 -18.52
N ALA A 57 -4.23 6.55 -18.47
CA ALA A 57 -5.21 7.48 -19.01
C ALA A 57 -5.38 7.38 -20.55
N SER A 58 -4.39 6.85 -21.27
CA SER A 58 -4.48 6.63 -22.72
C SER A 58 -5.18 5.33 -23.10
N LEU A 59 -5.34 4.39 -22.16
CA LEU A 59 -5.97 3.09 -22.37
C LEU A 59 -7.49 3.13 -22.13
N THR A 60 -8.13 4.30 -22.19
CA THR A 60 -9.58 4.45 -21.97
C THR A 60 -10.42 3.67 -22.98
N GLU A 61 -9.88 3.44 -24.18
CA GLU A 61 -10.52 2.62 -25.22
C GLU A 61 -10.69 1.14 -24.83
N TRP A 62 -9.95 0.67 -23.81
CA TRP A 62 -10.02 -0.71 -23.28
C TRP A 62 -10.88 -0.80 -21.99
N LEU A 63 -11.48 0.31 -21.56
CA LEU A 63 -12.34 0.42 -20.39
C LEU A 63 -13.81 0.58 -20.79
N GLU A 64 -14.16 0.30 -22.05
CA GLU A 64 -15.53 0.43 -22.50
C GLU A 64 -16.39 -0.75 -22.00
N ALA A 65 -17.68 -0.49 -21.78
CA ALA A 65 -18.61 -1.52 -21.30
C ALA A 65 -18.79 -2.68 -22.31
N GLU A 66 -18.36 -2.49 -23.56
CA GLU A 66 -18.32 -3.53 -24.59
C GLU A 66 -17.15 -4.50 -24.37
N ASP A 67 -16.01 -4.00 -23.89
CA ASP A 67 -14.85 -4.83 -23.52
C ASP A 67 -15.19 -5.74 -22.35
N GLU A 68 -15.87 -5.21 -21.33
CA GLU A 68 -16.29 -5.99 -20.17
C GLU A 68 -17.19 -7.17 -20.58
N LYS A 69 -18.13 -6.94 -21.51
CA LYS A 69 -18.99 -8.00 -22.09
C LYS A 69 -18.21 -9.02 -22.93
N ALA A 70 -17.16 -8.58 -23.63
CA ALA A 70 -16.29 -9.49 -24.38
C ALA A 70 -15.55 -10.46 -23.44
N TRP A 71 -15.19 -10.00 -22.23
CA TRP A 71 -14.54 -10.82 -21.21
C TRP A 71 -15.50 -11.76 -20.47
N GLU A 72 -16.76 -11.38 -20.27
CA GLU A 72 -17.77 -12.21 -19.59
C GLU A 72 -17.99 -13.57 -20.28
N GLY A 73 -17.89 -13.63 -21.60
CA GLY A 73 -18.04 -14.86 -22.38
C GLY A 73 -16.83 -15.78 -22.39
N LEU A 74 -15.67 -15.31 -21.91
CA LEU A 74 -14.38 -16.02 -21.95
C LEU A 74 -13.94 -16.57 -20.59
N SER A 75 -14.50 -16.09 -19.48
CA SER A 75 -14.21 -16.61 -18.13
C SER A 75 -15.04 -17.85 -17.82
N GLY A 76 -14.41 -18.89 -17.27
CA GLY A 76 -15.14 -20.05 -16.75
C GLY A 76 -16.07 -19.66 -15.59
N PRO A 77 -17.08 -20.46 -15.24
CA PRO A 77 -18.01 -20.14 -14.16
C PRO A 77 -17.31 -19.90 -12.81
N GLU A 78 -16.20 -20.61 -12.54
CA GLU A 78 -15.38 -20.47 -11.33
C GLU A 78 -14.60 -19.15 -11.28
N ASP A 79 -14.24 -18.58 -12.43
CA ASP A 79 -13.50 -17.32 -12.54
C ASP A 79 -14.42 -16.12 -12.31
N ASN A 80 -15.69 -16.24 -12.71
CA ASN A 80 -16.68 -15.17 -12.55
C ASN A 80 -17.12 -15.02 -11.07
N GLU A 81 -17.31 -16.13 -10.35
CA GLU A 81 -17.59 -16.09 -8.90
C GLU A 81 -16.45 -15.44 -8.11
N ARG A 82 -15.19 -15.79 -8.43
CA ARG A 82 -14.00 -15.23 -7.76
C ARG A 82 -13.83 -13.72 -8.02
N ARG A 83 -14.26 -13.21 -9.19
CA ARG A 83 -14.29 -11.76 -9.51
C ARG A 83 -15.38 -10.99 -8.76
N LYS A 84 -16.55 -11.60 -8.54
CA LYS A 84 -17.61 -10.96 -7.75
C LYS A 84 -17.23 -10.83 -6.27
N GLU A 85 -16.46 -11.78 -5.73
CA GLU A 85 -15.91 -11.70 -4.38
C GLU A 85 -14.84 -10.60 -4.18
N THR A 86 -14.12 -10.22 -5.23
CA THR A 86 -13.09 -9.15 -5.17
C THR A 86 -13.63 -7.76 -5.50
N SER A 87 -14.73 -7.67 -6.26
CA SER A 87 -15.45 -6.41 -6.56
C SER A 87 -16.15 -5.81 -5.32
N GLY A 88 -16.55 -6.66 -4.36
CA GLY A 88 -16.90 -6.21 -3.01
C GLY A 88 -15.64 -5.78 -2.27
N ALA A 89 -15.34 -4.48 -2.26
CA ALA A 89 -14.22 -3.89 -1.55
C ALA A 89 -14.04 -4.53 -0.15
N ARG A 90 -13.04 -5.41 0.00
CA ARG A 90 -12.55 -5.79 1.32
C ARG A 90 -11.98 -4.51 1.95
N PRO A 91 -12.45 -4.06 3.13
CA PRO A 91 -11.68 -3.08 3.87
C PRO A 91 -10.30 -3.70 4.12
N GLN A 92 -9.25 -2.97 3.76
CA GLN A 92 -7.87 -3.41 4.00
C GLN A 92 -7.66 -3.59 5.50
N GLY A 93 -7.85 -4.80 6.00
CA GLY A 93 -7.81 -5.04 7.44
C GLY A 93 -8.27 -6.42 7.85
N GLU A 94 -7.77 -7.48 7.23
CA GLU A 94 -7.68 -8.80 7.87
C GLU A 94 -6.86 -9.77 7.01
N ARG A 95 -5.53 -9.73 7.17
CA ARG A 95 -4.69 -10.88 6.86
C ARG A 95 -4.62 -11.73 8.13
N ARG A 96 -5.46 -12.76 8.22
CA ARG A 96 -5.31 -13.84 9.21
C ARG A 96 -3.93 -14.48 9.00
N ARG A 97 -3.08 -14.47 10.03
CA ARG A 97 -1.89 -15.32 10.07
C ARG A 97 -2.37 -16.78 10.12
N PRO A 98 -1.75 -17.72 9.40
CA PRO A 98 -2.00 -19.13 9.68
C PRO A 98 -1.53 -19.43 11.11
N GLU A 99 -2.43 -20.02 11.91
CA GLU A 99 -2.08 -20.62 13.20
C GLU A 99 -0.94 -21.60 12.97
N ALA A 100 0.15 -21.43 13.73
CA ALA A 100 1.12 -22.49 13.90
C ALA A 100 0.46 -23.55 14.80
N GLU A 101 0.11 -24.69 14.21
CA GLU A 101 -0.31 -25.87 14.96
C GLU A 101 0.85 -26.40 15.84
N PRO A 102 0.53 -27.03 16.99
CA PRO A 102 1.45 -27.28 18.10
C PRO A 102 2.50 -28.38 17.85
#